data_AF-A0A2T5Y3A9-F1
#
_entry.id   AF-A0A2T5Y3A9-F1
#
_cell.length_a   1.000
_cell.length_b   1.000
_cell.length_c   1.000
_cell.angle_alpha   90.00
_cell.angle_beta   90.00
_cell.angle_gamma   90.00
#
_symmetry.space_group_name_H-M   'P 1'
#
loop_
_entity.id
_entity.type
_entity.pdbx_description
1 polymer ?
#
loop_
_entity_poly.entity_id
_entity_poly.type
_entity_poly.pdbx_seq_one_letter_code
_entity_poly.pdbx_strand_id
1 'polypeptide(L)'
;MAMLIFAWFGYIGFVHFYIFFRENIKLKLQVWGYDLLLILLFLPNMHFWTSSLGKGSLIFLGISLFAYSMQFPMKRLFAMLLGSTIVFMIRPHMFMFLGIGAIIGYFTGREKVPLYRKLLVYAAFTAAVLMLSDQILAVANLNEDDLTGSFDRFATKRAEGLSSAGSGVDINNYPLPLKLFTFWFRPLFVDAPGALGVFVSFENLIYLLLALKIVDKDFIPFLKSSSSLVKMSLVIFISSSVALSFVMSNLGIAMRQKSMVMYFFFFVIMAFMEYKQLKKMGITKEGEAITNVPRKRLRLV
;
A
#
# COMPACT_ATOMS: atom_id res chain seq x y z
N MET A 1 19.36 -15.75 17.68
CA MET A 1 18.18 -16.63 17.46
C MET A 1 16.89 -15.85 17.22
N ALA A 2 16.50 -14.91 18.10
CA ALA A 2 15.27 -14.12 17.89
C ALA A 2 15.22 -13.35 16.55
N MET A 3 16.33 -12.74 16.10
CA MET A 3 16.38 -12.01 14.83
C MET A 3 16.05 -12.89 13.61
N LEU A 4 16.46 -14.16 13.63
CA LEU A 4 16.14 -15.11 12.55
C LEU A 4 14.64 -15.40 12.47
N ILE A 5 13.95 -15.46 13.61
CA ILE A 5 12.49 -15.67 13.66
C ILE A 5 11.77 -14.44 13.08
N PHE A 6 12.20 -13.22 13.43
CA PHE A 6 11.61 -12.00 12.87
C PHE A 6 11.88 -11.88 11.37
N ALA A 7 13.09 -12.23 10.90
CA ALA A 7 13.41 -12.28 9.48
C ALA A 7 12.59 -13.34 8.74
N TRP A 8 12.33 -14.49 9.37
CA TRP A 8 11.47 -15.54 8.82
C TRP A 8 10.02 -15.04 8.62
N PHE A 9 9.47 -14.29 9.58
CA PHE A 9 8.16 -13.65 9.41
C PHE A 9 8.16 -12.63 8.26
N GLY A 10 9.23 -11.84 8.14
CA GLY A 10 9.42 -10.92 7.00
C GLY A 10 9.43 -11.67 5.67
N TYR A 11 10.20 -12.76 5.57
CA TYR A 11 10.28 -13.64 4.40
C TYR A 11 8.90 -14.20 4.01
N ILE A 12 8.16 -14.76 4.97
CA ILE A 12 6.80 -15.24 4.73
C ILE A 12 5.93 -14.10 4.17
N GLY A 13 6.09 -12.88 4.67
CA GLY A 13 5.35 -11.73 4.16
C GLY A 13 5.65 -11.41 2.69
N PHE A 14 6.93 -11.48 2.29
CA PHE A 14 7.32 -11.31 0.89
C PHE A 14 6.75 -12.41 0.00
N VAL A 15 6.73 -13.66 0.46
CA VAL A 15 6.14 -14.79 -0.29
C VAL A 15 4.65 -14.56 -0.53
N HIS A 16 3.90 -14.13 0.48
CA HIS A 16 2.46 -13.86 0.34
C HIS A 16 2.17 -12.69 -0.60
N PHE A 17 2.97 -11.62 -0.53
CA PHE A 17 2.88 -10.55 -1.51
C PHE A 17 3.20 -11.06 -2.92
N TYR A 18 4.29 -11.80 -3.11
CA TYR A 18 4.64 -12.38 -4.41
C TYR A 18 3.47 -13.19 -5.00
N ILE A 19 2.84 -14.06 -4.21
CA ILE A 19 1.68 -14.83 -4.64
C ILE A 19 0.52 -13.89 -5.00
N PHE A 20 0.21 -12.90 -4.15
CA PHE A 20 -0.82 -11.89 -4.41
C PHE A 20 -0.61 -11.16 -5.75
N PHE A 21 0.62 -10.74 -6.05
CA PHE A 21 0.94 -10.10 -7.34
C PHE A 21 0.78 -11.06 -8.51
N ARG A 22 1.31 -12.29 -8.41
CA ARG A 22 1.27 -13.29 -9.50
C ARG A 22 -0.13 -13.81 -9.81
N GLU A 23 -1.01 -13.89 -8.81
CA GLU A 23 -2.40 -14.28 -9.00
C GLU A 23 -3.23 -13.22 -9.74
N ASN A 24 -2.85 -11.96 -9.58
CA ASN A 24 -3.61 -10.82 -10.11
C ASN A 24 -3.05 -10.25 -11.42
N ILE A 25 -1.74 -10.36 -11.64
CA ILE A 25 -1.04 -9.82 -12.80
C ILE A 25 -0.55 -11.00 -13.64
N LYS A 26 -1.14 -11.17 -14.82
CA LYS A 26 -0.89 -12.30 -15.72
C LYS A 26 0.29 -12.03 -16.64
N LEU A 27 0.45 -10.79 -17.09
CA LEU A 27 1.55 -10.40 -17.96
C LEU A 27 2.85 -10.22 -17.18
N LYS A 28 3.96 -10.73 -17.73
CA LYS A 28 5.31 -10.42 -17.23
C LYS A 28 5.68 -9.00 -17.66
N LEU A 29 5.65 -8.07 -16.72
CA LEU A 29 6.04 -6.69 -16.97
C LEU A 29 7.56 -6.57 -16.87
N GLN A 30 8.21 -6.27 -17.99
CA GLN A 30 9.66 -6.09 -18.02
C GLN A 30 10.04 -4.61 -18.04
N VAL A 31 11.06 -4.24 -17.26
CA VAL A 31 11.75 -2.94 -17.32
C VAL A 31 13.23 -3.22 -17.50
N TRP A 32 13.82 -2.69 -18.58
CA TRP A 32 15.23 -2.94 -18.95
C TRP A 32 15.61 -4.43 -19.04
N GLY A 33 14.66 -5.28 -19.46
CA GLY A 33 14.85 -6.73 -19.58
C GLY A 33 14.63 -7.54 -18.29
N TYR A 34 14.50 -6.89 -17.14
CA TYR A 34 14.24 -7.53 -15.85
C TYR A 34 12.76 -7.50 -15.47
N ASP A 35 12.30 -8.50 -14.73
CA ASP A 35 10.92 -8.55 -14.22
C ASP A 35 10.70 -7.46 -13.16
N LEU A 36 9.76 -6.56 -13.42
CA LEU A 36 9.43 -5.45 -12.53
C LEU A 36 8.97 -5.94 -11.16
N LEU A 37 8.26 -7.06 -11.09
CA LEU A 37 7.82 -7.64 -9.82
C LEU A 37 9.02 -8.02 -8.95
N LEU A 38 10.04 -8.64 -9.55
CA LEU A 38 11.26 -9.02 -8.83
C LEU A 38 12.01 -7.80 -8.34
N ILE A 39 12.18 -6.77 -9.19
CA ILE A 39 12.86 -5.53 -8.79
C ILE A 39 12.16 -4.92 -7.57
N LEU A 40 10.82 -4.83 -7.57
CA LEU A 40 10.04 -4.22 -6.49
C LEU A 40 10.05 -5.05 -5.21
N LEU A 41 10.09 -6.38 -5.33
CA LEU A 41 10.13 -7.26 -4.17
C LEU A 41 11.51 -7.27 -3.50
N PHE A 42 12.59 -7.05 -4.26
CA PHE A 42 13.98 -7.07 -3.77
C PHE A 42 14.55 -5.69 -3.43
N LEU A 43 13.70 -4.67 -3.26
CA LEU A 43 14.13 -3.35 -2.84
C LEU A 43 14.74 -3.38 -1.41
N PRO A 44 16.00 -2.93 -1.22
CA PRO A 44 16.74 -3.16 0.02
C PRO A 44 16.12 -2.53 1.27
N ASN A 45 15.46 -1.38 1.17
CA ASN A 45 14.83 -0.69 2.30
C ASN A 45 13.78 -1.58 2.97
N MET A 46 12.94 -2.25 2.18
CA MET A 46 11.89 -3.13 2.68
C MET A 46 12.50 -4.30 3.46
N HIS A 47 13.52 -4.93 2.89
CA HIS A 47 14.25 -6.05 3.52
C HIS A 47 14.98 -5.61 4.79
N PHE A 48 15.54 -4.41 4.82
CA PHE A 48 16.20 -3.87 6.01
C PHE A 48 15.23 -3.72 7.19
N TRP A 49 14.03 -3.15 6.97
CA TRP A 49 13.06 -2.92 8.04
C TRP A 49 12.26 -4.16 8.46
N THR A 50 12.25 -5.20 7.63
CA THR A 50 11.54 -6.46 7.88
C THR A 50 12.45 -7.59 8.37
N SER A 51 13.77 -7.46 8.26
CA SER A 51 14.75 -8.42 8.79
C SER A 51 15.28 -8.06 10.19
N SER A 52 15.10 -6.81 10.62
CA SER A 52 15.50 -6.34 11.95
C SER A 52 14.60 -6.87 13.08
N LEU A 53 15.15 -6.97 14.29
CA LEU A 53 14.43 -7.24 15.54
C LEU A 53 13.40 -6.13 15.81
N GLY A 54 12.20 -6.30 15.29
CA GLY A 54 11.16 -5.32 15.50
C GLY A 54 9.79 -5.80 15.09
N LYS A 55 8.79 -5.15 15.68
CA LYS A 55 7.36 -5.35 15.37
C LYS A 55 7.02 -5.17 13.88
N GLY A 56 7.93 -4.57 13.09
CA GLY A 56 7.76 -4.31 11.66
C GLY A 56 7.60 -5.56 10.81
N SER A 57 8.32 -6.65 11.09
CA SER A 57 8.22 -7.88 10.29
C SER A 57 6.89 -8.61 10.53
N LEU A 58 6.41 -8.63 11.76
CA LEU A 58 5.08 -9.15 12.12
C LEU A 58 3.95 -8.33 11.48
N ILE A 59 4.06 -6.99 11.49
CA ILE A 59 3.07 -6.14 10.80
C ILE A 59 3.08 -6.43 9.30
N PHE A 60 4.26 -6.51 8.70
CA PHE A 60 4.40 -6.81 7.27
C PHE A 60 3.78 -8.16 6.91
N LEU A 61 4.04 -9.20 7.73
CA LEU A 61 3.38 -10.49 7.63
C LEU A 61 1.86 -10.34 7.70
N GLY A 62 1.33 -9.64 8.71
CA GLY A 62 -0.11 -9.45 8.86
C GLY A 62 -0.76 -8.74 7.67
N ILE A 63 -0.14 -7.67 7.17
CA ILE A 63 -0.60 -6.93 5.99
C ILE A 63 -0.56 -7.82 4.73
N SER A 64 0.52 -8.57 4.53
CA SER A 64 0.67 -9.45 3.36
C SER A 64 -0.32 -10.61 3.36
N LEU A 65 -0.58 -11.22 4.52
CA LEU A 65 -1.60 -12.27 4.70
C LEU A 65 -3.00 -11.73 4.40
N PHE A 66 -3.28 -10.51 4.88
CA PHE A 66 -4.52 -9.82 4.56
C PHE A 66 -4.65 -9.62 3.04
N ALA A 67 -3.65 -9.02 2.38
CA ALA A 67 -3.66 -8.80 0.93
C ALA A 67 -3.85 -10.11 0.14
N TYR A 68 -3.10 -11.15 0.49
CA TYR A 68 -3.23 -12.49 -0.09
C TYR A 68 -4.64 -13.10 0.07
N SER A 69 -5.25 -12.91 1.23
CA SER A 69 -6.59 -13.43 1.51
C SER A 69 -7.68 -12.73 0.71
N MET A 70 -7.49 -11.45 0.36
CA MET A 70 -8.50 -10.65 -0.34
C MET A 70 -8.83 -11.16 -1.75
N GLN A 71 -7.92 -11.89 -2.40
CA GLN A 71 -8.21 -12.56 -3.67
C GLN A 71 -9.36 -13.57 -3.54
N PHE A 72 -9.35 -14.35 -2.45
CA PHE A 72 -10.31 -15.42 -2.20
C PHE A 72 -10.69 -15.44 -0.71
N PRO A 73 -11.46 -14.45 -0.21
CA PRO A 73 -11.66 -14.23 1.22
C PRO A 73 -12.30 -15.43 1.93
N MET A 74 -13.24 -16.12 1.27
CA MET A 74 -13.91 -17.30 1.85
C MET A 74 -12.99 -18.53 1.93
N LYS A 75 -12.12 -18.74 0.93
CA LYS A 75 -11.17 -19.87 0.92
C LYS A 75 -10.00 -19.62 1.87
N ARG A 76 -9.66 -18.36 2.10
CA ARG A 76 -8.49 -17.91 2.88
C ARG A 76 -8.90 -17.19 4.17
N LEU A 77 -10.05 -17.56 4.74
CA LEU A 77 -10.62 -16.89 5.91
C LEU A 77 -9.65 -16.93 7.11
N PHE A 78 -8.97 -18.05 7.32
CA PHE A 78 -7.97 -18.17 8.38
C PHE A 78 -6.83 -17.17 8.22
N ALA A 79 -6.27 -17.05 7.00
CA ALA A 79 -5.22 -16.08 6.71
C ALA A 79 -5.70 -14.63 6.87
N MET A 80 -6.95 -14.36 6.48
CA MET A 80 -7.59 -13.04 6.64
C MET A 80 -7.72 -12.65 8.11
N LEU A 81 -8.25 -13.56 8.94
CA LEU A 81 -8.44 -13.34 10.38
C LEU A 81 -7.09 -13.22 11.09
N LEU A 82 -6.17 -14.16 10.85
CA LEU A 82 -4.84 -14.15 11.43
C LEU A 82 -4.08 -12.86 11.06
N GLY A 83 -4.07 -12.48 9.78
CA GLY A 83 -3.42 -11.27 9.31
C GLY A 83 -4.01 -10.01 9.94
N SER A 84 -5.35 -9.93 9.96
CA SER A 84 -6.08 -8.83 10.59
C SER A 84 -5.78 -8.69 12.08
N THR A 85 -5.80 -9.80 12.83
CA THR A 85 -5.51 -9.81 14.27
C THR A 85 -4.07 -9.39 14.57
N ILE A 86 -3.09 -9.87 13.79
CA ILE A 86 -1.69 -9.48 13.95
C ILE A 86 -1.53 -7.97 13.73
N VAL A 87 -2.11 -7.43 12.66
CA VAL A 87 -2.05 -5.99 12.39
C VAL A 87 -2.73 -5.20 13.50
N PHE A 88 -3.91 -5.65 13.95
CA PHE A 88 -4.66 -5.00 15.01
C PHE A 88 -3.86 -4.92 16.32
N MET A 89 -3.34 -6.04 16.82
CA MET A 89 -2.61 -6.11 18.09
C MET A 89 -1.36 -5.21 18.12
N ILE A 90 -0.73 -5.00 16.96
CA ILE A 90 0.51 -4.23 16.87
C ILE A 90 0.26 -2.77 16.49
N ARG A 91 -0.68 -2.53 15.56
CA ARG A 91 -1.02 -1.22 14.99
C ARG A 91 -2.52 -1.13 14.66
N PRO A 92 -3.37 -0.73 15.62
CA PRO A 92 -4.81 -0.58 15.42
C PRO A 92 -5.18 0.36 14.27
N HIS A 93 -4.45 1.47 14.09
CA HIS A 93 -4.66 2.41 12.99
C HIS A 93 -4.45 1.77 11.60
N MET A 94 -3.46 0.89 11.44
CA MET A 94 -3.22 0.20 10.16
C MET A 94 -4.35 -0.77 9.85
N PHE A 95 -4.90 -1.45 10.87
CA PHE A 95 -6.07 -2.30 10.71
C PHE A 95 -7.28 -1.51 10.21
N MET A 96 -7.51 -0.30 10.73
CA MET A 96 -8.58 0.57 10.23
C MET A 96 -8.42 0.89 8.73
N PHE A 97 -7.21 1.22 8.28
CA PHE A 97 -6.97 1.50 6.86
C PHE A 97 -7.19 0.28 5.96
N LEU A 98 -6.77 -0.90 6.41
CA LEU A 98 -7.05 -2.17 5.70
C LEU A 98 -8.56 -2.41 5.57
N GLY A 99 -9.32 -2.19 6.64
CA GLY A 99 -10.77 -2.38 6.65
C GLY A 99 -11.53 -1.36 5.80
N ILE A 100 -11.20 -0.07 5.92
CA ILE A 100 -11.74 0.99 5.05
C ILE A 100 -11.47 0.67 3.57
N GLY A 101 -10.23 0.27 3.29
CA GLY A 101 -9.81 -0.18 1.97
C GLY A 101 -10.63 -1.34 1.45
N ALA A 102 -10.83 -2.38 2.26
CA ALA A 102 -11.63 -3.53 1.89
C ALA A 102 -13.08 -3.15 1.62
N ILE A 103 -13.73 -2.39 2.51
CA ILE A 103 -15.12 -1.95 2.33
C ILE A 103 -15.25 -1.16 1.02
N ILE A 104 -14.47 -0.09 0.84
CA ILE A 104 -14.58 0.77 -0.34
C ILE A 104 -14.23 -0.03 -1.61
N GLY A 105 -13.22 -0.90 -1.55
CA GLY A 105 -12.84 -1.80 -2.64
C GLY A 105 -13.97 -2.73 -3.06
N TYR A 106 -14.57 -3.48 -2.12
CA TYR A 106 -15.68 -4.41 -2.40
C TYR A 106 -16.96 -3.71 -2.83
N PHE A 107 -17.23 -2.50 -2.33
CA PHE A 107 -18.41 -1.73 -2.75
C PHE A 107 -18.23 -1.15 -4.15
N THR A 108 -17.05 -0.63 -4.47
CA THR A 108 -16.76 0.06 -5.74
C THR A 108 -16.27 -0.89 -6.83
N GLY A 109 -15.88 -2.11 -6.50
CA GLY A 109 -15.43 -3.13 -7.43
C GLY A 109 -16.50 -3.50 -8.46
N ARG A 110 -16.07 -3.79 -9.70
CA ARG A 110 -16.97 -4.26 -10.77
C ARG A 110 -17.51 -5.67 -10.55
N GLU A 111 -16.92 -6.41 -9.63
CA GLU A 111 -17.33 -7.77 -9.31
C GLU A 111 -18.73 -7.74 -8.69
N LYS A 112 -19.63 -8.56 -9.25
CA LYS A 112 -21.00 -8.75 -8.75
C LYS A 112 -20.98 -9.57 -7.45
N VAL A 113 -20.41 -9.01 -6.40
CA VAL A 113 -20.49 -9.60 -5.05
C VAL A 113 -21.91 -9.37 -4.53
N PRO A 114 -22.62 -10.41 -4.06
CA PRO A 114 -23.98 -10.26 -3.55
C PRO A 114 -24.01 -9.31 -2.34
N LEU A 115 -25.06 -8.48 -2.26
CA LEU A 115 -25.19 -7.42 -1.26
C LEU A 115 -25.07 -7.93 0.18
N TYR A 116 -25.59 -9.13 0.47
CA TYR A 116 -25.46 -9.76 1.79
C TYR A 116 -24.01 -9.94 2.24
N ARG A 117 -23.10 -10.33 1.33
CA ARG A 117 -21.67 -10.47 1.68
C ARG A 117 -21.01 -9.11 1.93
N LYS A 118 -21.41 -8.08 1.19
CA LYS A 118 -20.93 -6.70 1.41
C LYS A 118 -21.38 -6.18 2.78
N LEU A 119 -22.65 -6.40 3.12
CA LEU A 119 -23.21 -6.04 4.42
C LEU A 119 -22.58 -6.81 5.57
N LEU A 120 -22.29 -8.11 5.39
CA LEU A 120 -21.60 -8.91 6.41
C LEU A 120 -20.20 -8.36 6.69
N VAL A 121 -19.40 -8.06 5.66
CA VAL A 121 -18.07 -7.46 5.83
C VAL A 121 -18.15 -6.10 6.52
N TYR A 122 -19.12 -5.27 6.12
CA TYR A 122 -19.34 -3.97 6.76
C TYR A 122 -19.75 -4.11 8.24
N ALA A 123 -20.68 -5.00 8.55
CA ALA A 123 -21.14 -5.26 9.91
C ALA A 123 -20.02 -5.84 10.78
N ALA A 124 -19.24 -6.79 10.25
CA ALA A 124 -18.11 -7.39 10.96
C ALA A 124 -17.03 -6.34 11.25
N PHE A 125 -16.70 -5.47 10.29
CA PHE A 125 -15.75 -4.38 10.51
C PHE A 125 -16.28 -3.35 11.50
N THR A 126 -17.55 -2.95 11.40
CA THR A 126 -18.17 -2.00 12.33
C THR A 126 -18.21 -2.57 13.75
N ALA A 127 -18.60 -3.83 13.91
CA ALA A 127 -18.55 -4.52 15.20
C ALA A 127 -17.13 -4.59 15.76
N ALA A 128 -16.13 -4.91 14.92
CA ALA A 128 -14.73 -4.92 15.34
C ALA A 128 -14.26 -3.52 15.79
N VAL A 129 -14.65 -2.44 15.09
CA VAL A 129 -14.30 -1.07 15.50
C VAL A 129 -15.01 -0.68 16.80
N LEU A 130 -16.30 -0.99 16.96
CA LEU A 130 -17.08 -0.65 18.16
C LEU A 130 -16.63 -1.41 19.40
N MET A 131 -16.31 -2.70 19.27
CA MET A 131 -15.78 -3.48 20.41
C MET A 131 -14.41 -2.98 20.88
N LEU A 132 -13.71 -2.22 20.05
CA LEU A 132 -12.31 -1.85 20.23
C LEU A 132 -12.14 -0.32 20.29
N SER A 133 -13.24 0.44 20.31
CA SER A 133 -13.25 1.91 20.38
C SER A 133 -12.53 2.39 21.63
N ASP A 134 -12.74 1.72 22.76
CA ASP A 134 -12.17 2.10 24.05
C ASP A 134 -10.65 2.01 24.04
N GLN A 135 -10.09 1.00 23.34
CA GLN A 135 -8.64 0.85 23.19
C GLN A 135 -8.05 1.91 22.23
N ILE A 136 -8.78 2.25 21.17
CA ILE A 136 -8.36 3.28 20.22
C ILE A 136 -8.38 4.66 20.87
N LEU A 137 -9.44 4.97 21.62
CA LEU A 137 -9.62 6.22 22.36
C LEU A 137 -8.63 6.33 23.52
N ALA A 138 -8.36 5.24 24.26
CA ALA A 138 -7.36 5.21 25.32
C ALA A 138 -5.92 5.43 24.79
N VAL A 139 -5.59 4.90 23.61
CA VAL A 139 -4.27 5.13 22.98
C VAL A 139 -4.12 6.56 22.44
N ALA A 140 -5.23 7.18 22.04
CA ALA A 140 -5.22 8.53 21.47
C ALA A 140 -5.45 9.63 22.53
N ASN A 141 -5.90 9.28 23.75
CA ASN A 141 -6.26 10.20 24.84
C ASN A 141 -7.15 11.36 24.35
N LEU A 142 -8.09 11.03 23.46
CA LEU A 142 -9.02 11.97 22.85
C LEU A 142 -10.26 12.06 23.75
N ASN A 143 -10.59 13.27 24.20
CA ASN A 143 -11.88 13.52 24.83
C ASN A 143 -12.96 13.47 23.76
N GLU A 144 -14.07 12.79 24.04
CA GLU A 144 -15.17 12.55 23.09
C GLU A 144 -15.84 13.86 22.61
N ASP A 145 -15.73 14.93 23.39
CA ASP A 145 -16.44 16.20 23.17
C ASP A 145 -15.76 17.15 22.16
N ASP A 146 -14.46 16.97 21.85
CA ASP A 146 -13.72 17.80 20.88
C ASP A 146 -12.73 16.95 20.07
N LEU A 147 -13.27 16.10 19.19
CA LEU A 147 -12.48 15.18 18.35
C LEU A 147 -11.50 15.92 17.42
N THR A 148 -11.90 17.07 16.87
CA THR A 148 -11.07 17.84 15.93
C THR A 148 -9.92 18.55 16.63
N GLY A 149 -10.18 19.27 17.73
CA GLY A 149 -9.14 19.97 18.48
C GLY A 149 -8.25 19.02 19.28
N SER A 150 -8.76 17.85 19.66
CA SER A 150 -7.95 16.81 20.31
C SER A 150 -7.05 16.08 19.31
N PHE A 151 -7.50 15.84 18.08
CA PHE A 151 -6.67 15.26 17.02
C PHE A 151 -5.53 16.19 16.63
N ASP A 152 -5.80 17.50 16.48
CA ASP A 152 -4.78 18.49 16.14
C ASP A 152 -3.70 18.59 17.23
N ARG A 153 -4.11 18.61 18.50
CA ARG A 153 -3.18 18.57 19.65
C ARG A 153 -2.38 17.27 19.72
N PHE A 154 -2.99 16.12 19.44
CA PHE A 154 -2.29 14.83 19.39
C PHE A 154 -1.26 14.79 18.25
N ALA A 155 -1.66 15.22 17.04
CA ALA A 155 -0.80 15.26 15.87
C ALA A 155 0.40 16.19 16.10
N THR A 156 0.15 17.39 16.63
CA THR A 156 1.19 18.38 16.94
C THR A 156 2.17 17.87 18.00
N LYS A 157 1.67 17.33 19.12
CA LYS A 157 2.53 16.77 20.18
C LYS A 157 3.37 15.58 19.71
N ARG A 158 2.82 14.73 18.85
CA ARG A 158 3.56 13.60 18.24
C ARG A 158 4.61 14.12 17.25
N ALA A 159 4.26 15.07 16.40
CA ALA A 159 5.17 15.66 15.44
C ALA A 159 6.32 16.41 16.15
N GLU A 160 6.04 17.17 17.19
CA GLU A 160 7.08 17.84 18.00
C GLU A 160 8.02 16.82 18.65
N GLY A 161 7.49 15.78 19.30
CA GLY A 161 8.30 14.72 19.91
C GLY A 161 9.15 13.92 18.92
N LEU A 162 8.75 13.86 17.64
CA LEU A 162 9.50 13.20 16.58
C LEU A 162 10.50 14.14 15.88
N SER A 163 10.24 15.45 15.89
CA SER A 163 11.09 16.48 15.28
C SER A 163 12.40 16.67 16.05
N SER A 164 12.37 16.55 17.38
CA SER A 164 13.53 16.69 18.27
C SER A 164 14.56 15.57 18.15
N ALA A 165 14.27 14.49 17.42
CA ALA A 165 15.12 13.30 17.28
C ALA A 165 16.17 13.40 16.13
N GLY A 166 16.72 14.58 15.84
CA GLY A 166 17.92 14.76 15.00
C GLY A 166 17.76 14.61 13.48
N SER A 167 16.59 14.21 12.98
CA SER A 167 16.23 14.15 11.54
C SER A 167 14.80 14.61 11.26
N GLY A 168 14.32 15.54 12.10
CA GLY A 168 13.01 16.15 11.96
C GLY A 168 12.94 17.04 10.72
N VAL A 169 11.93 16.82 9.88
CA VAL A 169 11.47 17.81 8.92
C VAL A 169 10.20 18.40 9.50
N ASP A 170 10.13 19.72 9.61
CA ASP A 170 8.92 20.42 10.04
C ASP A 170 7.82 20.30 8.99
N ILE A 171 7.11 19.19 9.04
CA ILE A 171 6.04 18.86 8.12
C ILE A 171 4.74 19.57 8.52
N ASN A 172 4.60 20.06 9.76
CA ASN A 172 3.36 20.62 10.30
C ASN A 172 2.78 21.77 9.44
N ASN A 173 3.62 22.68 8.95
CA ASN A 173 3.20 23.83 8.15
C ASN A 173 3.05 23.56 6.64
N TYR A 174 3.31 22.34 6.16
CA TYR A 174 3.22 22.08 4.72
C TYR A 174 1.77 21.89 4.24
N PRO A 175 1.44 22.38 3.03
CA PRO A 175 0.20 22.01 2.36
C PRO A 175 0.12 20.48 2.19
N LEU A 176 -1.10 19.92 2.26
CA LEU A 176 -1.34 18.46 2.17
C LEU A 176 -0.62 17.78 0.97
N PRO A 177 -0.62 18.34 -0.26
CA PRO A 177 0.09 17.72 -1.38
C PRO A 177 1.61 17.63 -1.15
N LEU A 178 2.19 18.66 -0.51
CA LEU A 178 3.62 18.69 -0.19
C LEU A 178 3.98 17.75 0.98
N LYS A 179 3.06 17.58 1.95
CA LYS A 179 3.18 16.57 3.01
C LYS A 179 3.23 15.16 2.42
N LEU A 180 2.29 14.85 1.53
CA LEU A 180 2.23 13.55 0.84
C LEU A 180 3.46 13.33 -0.06
N PHE A 181 3.88 14.34 -0.81
CA PHE A 181 5.10 14.26 -1.62
C PHE A 181 6.35 13.99 -0.77
N THR A 182 6.47 14.71 0.35
CA THR A 182 7.57 14.51 1.31
C THR A 182 7.56 13.09 1.86
N PHE A 183 6.39 12.59 2.26
CA PHE A 183 6.23 11.22 2.75
C PHE A 183 6.56 10.16 1.68
N TRP A 184 6.14 10.37 0.43
CA TRP A 184 6.30 9.41 -0.65
C TRP A 184 7.67 9.38 -1.31
N PHE A 185 8.40 10.50 -1.34
CA PHE A 185 9.61 10.60 -2.17
C PHE A 185 10.85 11.09 -1.43
N ARG A 186 10.75 11.63 -0.20
CA ARG A 186 11.93 11.99 0.60
C ARG A 186 12.33 10.82 1.54
N PRO A 187 13.62 10.68 1.91
CA PRO A 187 14.76 11.53 1.56
C PRO A 187 15.16 11.37 0.09
N LEU A 188 15.45 12.50 -0.55
CA LEU A 188 16.17 12.55 -1.82
C LEU A 188 17.66 12.71 -1.52
N PHE A 189 18.51 12.65 -2.55
CA PHE A 189 19.98 12.74 -2.42
C PHE A 189 20.49 13.94 -1.60
N VAL A 190 19.71 15.02 -1.52
CA VAL A 190 20.04 16.26 -0.80
C VAL A 190 19.76 16.17 0.71
N ASP A 191 18.84 15.28 1.12
CA ASP A 191 18.32 15.19 2.50
C ASP A 191 18.79 13.95 3.25
N ALA A 192 19.71 13.20 2.67
CA ALA A 192 20.12 11.88 3.10
C ALA A 192 21.46 11.92 3.85
N PRO A 193 21.48 12.04 5.19
CA PRO A 193 22.71 11.88 5.95
C PRO A 193 23.15 10.40 5.94
N GLY A 194 24.39 10.16 5.52
CA GLY A 194 25.06 8.85 5.61
C GLY A 194 24.77 7.88 4.46
N ALA A 195 25.54 6.79 4.41
CA ALA A 195 25.49 5.80 3.32
C ALA A 195 24.11 5.14 3.16
N LEU A 196 23.42 4.84 4.26
CA LEU A 196 22.06 4.29 4.22
C LEU A 196 21.05 5.28 3.60
N GLY A 197 21.17 6.58 3.88
CA GLY A 197 20.31 7.60 3.28
C GLY A 197 20.45 7.65 1.76
N VAL A 198 21.67 7.49 1.24
CA VAL A 198 21.95 7.48 -0.20
C VAL A 198 21.30 6.28 -0.88
N PHE A 199 21.41 5.08 -0.29
CA PHE A 199 20.72 3.89 -0.82
C PHE A 199 19.20 4.07 -0.86
N VAL A 200 18.62 4.63 0.20
CA VAL A 200 17.17 4.89 0.23
C VAL A 200 16.75 5.97 -0.75
N SER A 201 17.62 6.95 -1.03
CA SER A 201 17.37 7.98 -2.05
C SER A 201 17.25 7.40 -3.45
N PHE A 202 18.08 6.41 -3.81
CA PHE A 202 17.95 5.67 -5.07
C PHE A 202 16.62 4.93 -5.17
N GLU A 203 16.18 4.28 -4.09
CA GLU A 203 14.86 3.63 -4.09
C GLU A 203 13.70 4.62 -4.21
N ASN A 204 13.79 5.75 -3.51
CA ASN A 204 12.78 6.79 -3.61
C ASN A 204 12.70 7.40 -5.02
N LEU A 205 13.84 7.46 -5.74
CA LEU A 205 13.85 7.83 -7.15
C LEU A 205 13.08 6.81 -7.99
N ILE A 206 13.24 5.50 -7.73
CA ILE A 206 12.42 4.47 -8.38
C ILE A 206 10.94 4.70 -8.11
N TYR A 207 10.55 5.05 -6.87
CA TYR A 207 9.16 5.32 -6.52
C TYR A 207 8.61 6.53 -7.29
N LEU A 208 9.41 7.59 -7.40
CA LEU A 208 9.06 8.78 -8.17
C LEU A 208 8.84 8.44 -9.65
N LEU A 209 9.77 7.71 -10.26
CA LEU A 209 9.65 7.28 -11.65
C LEU A 209 8.42 6.40 -11.89
N LEU A 210 8.08 5.52 -10.95
CA LEU A 210 6.87 4.70 -11.03
C LEU A 210 5.59 5.51 -10.81
N ALA A 211 5.61 6.49 -9.92
CA ALA A 211 4.49 7.41 -9.71
C ALA A 211 4.22 8.26 -10.96
N LEU A 212 5.26 8.71 -11.66
CA LEU A 212 5.13 9.44 -12.93
C LEU A 212 4.45 8.59 -14.01
N LYS A 213 4.63 7.26 -14.01
CA LYS A 213 3.90 6.37 -14.95
C LYS A 213 2.39 6.36 -14.73
N ILE A 214 1.90 6.68 -13.52
CA ILE A 214 0.46 6.76 -13.22
C ILE A 214 -0.15 8.07 -13.75
N VAL A 215 0.65 9.13 -13.91
CA VAL A 215 0.20 10.44 -14.41
C VAL A 215 -0.03 10.37 -15.92
N ASP A 216 -1.03 9.60 -16.32
CA ASP A 216 -1.46 9.37 -17.71
C ASP A 216 -2.99 9.51 -17.79
N LYS A 217 -3.50 10.02 -18.91
CA LYS A 217 -4.93 10.22 -19.17
C LYS A 217 -5.71 8.90 -19.11
N ASP A 218 -5.02 7.78 -19.39
CA ASP A 218 -5.59 6.43 -19.34
C ASP A 218 -5.79 5.89 -17.90
N PHE A 219 -5.28 6.57 -16.86
CA PHE A 219 -5.41 6.10 -15.48
C PHE A 219 -6.84 6.20 -14.94
N ILE A 220 -7.59 7.25 -15.29
CA ILE A 220 -8.98 7.40 -14.84
C ILE A 220 -9.90 6.33 -15.47
N PRO A 221 -9.86 6.09 -16.80
CA PRO A 221 -10.54 4.96 -17.42
C PRO A 221 -10.13 3.59 -16.84
N PHE A 222 -8.85 3.41 -16.56
CA PHE A 222 -8.34 2.22 -15.89
C PHE A 222 -8.98 2.04 -14.52
N LEU A 223 -9.00 3.06 -13.67
CA LEU A 223 -9.53 2.93 -12.31
C LEU A 223 -11.03 2.61 -12.34
N LYS A 224 -11.79 3.20 -13.27
CA LYS A 224 -13.20 2.86 -13.48
C LYS A 224 -13.40 1.41 -13.96
N SER A 225 -12.44 0.85 -14.70
CA SER A 225 -12.44 -0.51 -15.25
C SER A 225 -11.67 -1.56 -14.46
N SER A 226 -11.13 -1.17 -13.31
CA SER A 226 -10.31 -2.02 -12.46
C SER A 226 -11.11 -2.95 -11.55
N SER A 227 -10.47 -4.04 -11.12
CA SER A 227 -11.02 -5.00 -10.17
C SER A 227 -11.20 -4.38 -8.77
N SER A 228 -11.94 -5.08 -7.92
CA SER A 228 -12.15 -4.69 -6.51
C SER A 228 -10.81 -4.48 -5.78
N LEU A 229 -9.84 -5.36 -6.05
CA LEU A 229 -8.54 -5.39 -5.36
C LEU A 229 -7.64 -4.22 -5.70
N VAL A 230 -7.66 -3.74 -6.94
CA VAL A 230 -6.88 -2.55 -7.34
C VAL A 230 -7.44 -1.31 -6.62
N LYS A 231 -8.76 -1.17 -6.56
CA LYS A 231 -9.42 -0.07 -5.85
C LYS A 231 -9.15 -0.13 -4.36
N MET A 232 -9.28 -1.31 -3.76
CA MET A 232 -8.92 -1.57 -2.37
C MET A 232 -7.48 -1.13 -2.08
N SER A 233 -6.51 -1.60 -2.87
CA SER A 233 -5.09 -1.28 -2.69
C SER A 233 -4.83 0.22 -2.80
N LEU A 234 -5.48 0.89 -3.75
CA LEU A 234 -5.37 2.35 -3.90
C LEU A 234 -5.93 3.08 -2.67
N VAL A 235 -7.09 2.67 -2.17
CA VAL A 235 -7.71 3.27 -0.98
C VAL A 235 -6.86 3.04 0.26
N ILE A 236 -6.33 1.83 0.47
CA ILE A 236 -5.41 1.53 1.57
C ILE A 236 -4.19 2.44 1.50
N PHE A 237 -3.59 2.56 0.31
CA PHE A 237 -2.41 3.41 0.12
C PHE A 237 -2.70 4.88 0.40
N ILE A 238 -3.78 5.45 -0.15
CA ILE A 238 -4.11 6.87 0.03
C ILE A 238 -4.49 7.16 1.49
N SER A 239 -5.40 6.36 2.07
CA SER A 239 -5.88 6.60 3.44
C SER A 239 -4.75 6.54 4.47
N SER A 240 -3.90 5.52 4.40
CA SER A 240 -2.74 5.42 5.28
C SER A 240 -1.69 6.50 5.01
N SER A 241 -1.46 6.89 3.75
CA SER A 241 -0.51 7.97 3.43
C SER A 241 -0.96 9.30 4.00
N VAL A 242 -2.25 9.64 3.86
CA VAL A 242 -2.83 10.86 4.43
C VAL A 242 -2.67 10.85 5.94
N ALA A 243 -3.12 9.79 6.61
CA ALA A 243 -3.05 9.72 8.07
C ALA A 243 -1.61 9.75 8.62
N LEU A 244 -0.68 9.00 8.01
CA LEU A 244 0.71 8.97 8.43
C LEU A 244 1.42 10.31 8.16
N SER A 245 1.06 11.02 7.09
CA SER A 245 1.67 12.32 6.77
C SER A 245 1.38 13.42 7.81
N PHE A 246 0.33 13.27 8.61
CA PHE A 246 0.00 14.23 9.68
C PHE A 246 0.74 13.98 10.99
N VAL A 247 1.17 12.74 11.24
CA VAL A 247 1.75 12.36 12.55
C VAL A 247 3.28 12.29 12.48
N MET A 248 3.84 12.09 11.28
CA MET A 248 5.23 11.71 11.09
C MET A 248 6.08 12.90 10.66
N SER A 249 6.79 13.53 11.60
CA SER A 249 7.78 14.59 11.33
C SER A 249 9.22 14.05 11.18
N ASN A 250 9.48 12.82 11.61
CA ASN A 250 10.80 12.19 11.52
C ASN A 250 10.95 11.37 10.23
N LEU A 251 11.93 11.71 9.39
CA LEU A 251 12.19 11.00 8.12
C LEU A 251 12.51 9.52 8.32
N GLY A 252 13.31 9.16 9.33
CA GLY A 252 13.69 7.78 9.64
C GLY A 252 12.49 6.89 9.96
N ILE A 253 11.61 7.37 10.83
CA ILE A 253 10.39 6.63 11.21
C ILE A 253 9.39 6.64 10.04
N ALA A 254 9.31 7.73 9.26
CA ALA A 254 8.46 7.83 8.08
C ALA A 254 8.83 6.79 7.03
N MET A 255 10.12 6.63 6.73
CA MET A 255 10.63 5.60 5.80
C MET A 255 10.20 4.20 6.20
N ARG A 256 10.25 3.88 7.51
CA ARG A 256 9.82 2.58 8.03
C ARG A 256 8.31 2.35 7.96
N GLN A 257 7.48 3.38 8.10
CA GLN A 257 6.02 3.23 7.98
C GLN A 257 5.57 3.14 6.53
N LYS A 258 6.15 4.00 5.69
CA LYS A 258 5.96 4.04 4.25
C LYS A 258 6.22 2.67 3.60
N SER A 259 7.30 2.00 4.01
CA SER A 259 7.69 0.70 3.46
C SER A 259 6.59 -0.37 3.56
N MET A 260 5.82 -0.36 4.65
CA MET A 260 4.74 -1.32 4.88
C MET A 260 3.56 -1.15 3.92
N VAL A 261 3.31 0.07 3.45
CA VAL A 261 2.14 0.41 2.61
C VAL A 261 2.50 0.43 1.12
N MET A 262 3.78 0.63 0.78
CA MET A 262 4.20 0.85 -0.60
C MET A 262 3.88 -0.31 -1.54
N TYR A 263 3.78 -1.55 -1.04
CA TYR A 263 3.36 -2.71 -1.84
C TYR A 263 1.95 -2.56 -2.44
N PHE A 264 1.02 -1.92 -1.74
CA PHE A 264 -0.30 -1.63 -2.31
C PHE A 264 -0.21 -0.63 -3.47
N PHE A 265 0.70 0.35 -3.38
CA PHE A 265 0.94 1.28 -4.48
C PHE A 265 1.59 0.59 -5.68
N PHE A 266 2.60 -0.24 -5.45
CA PHE A 266 3.24 -1.05 -6.49
C PHE A 266 2.25 -1.95 -7.22
N PHE A 267 1.29 -2.53 -6.50
CA PHE A 267 0.22 -3.31 -7.10
C PHE A 267 -0.64 -2.50 -8.06
N VAL A 268 -1.06 -1.30 -7.66
CA VAL A 268 -1.83 -0.41 -8.54
C VAL A 268 -1.03 -0.03 -9.79
N ILE A 269 0.25 0.29 -9.64
CA ILE A 269 1.13 0.65 -10.77
C ILE A 269 1.25 -0.51 -11.76
N MET A 270 1.54 -1.71 -11.27
CA MET A 270 1.73 -2.85 -12.15
C MET A 270 0.42 -3.28 -12.82
N ALA A 271 -0.71 -3.24 -12.11
CA ALA A 271 -2.02 -3.46 -12.70
C ALA A 271 -2.34 -2.42 -13.80
N PHE A 272 -1.93 -1.16 -13.61
CA PHE A 272 -2.08 -0.12 -14.63
C PHE A 272 -1.18 -0.36 -15.85
N MET A 273 0.07 -0.76 -15.63
CA MET A 273 0.99 -1.10 -16.71
C MET A 273 0.51 -2.30 -17.53
N GLU A 274 -0.03 -3.34 -16.88
CA GLU A 274 -0.65 -4.48 -17.55
C GLU A 274 -1.84 -4.03 -18.40
N TYR A 275 -2.73 -3.19 -17.84
CA TYR A 275 -3.85 -2.63 -18.60
C TYR A 275 -3.38 -1.87 -19.85
N LYS A 276 -2.34 -1.06 -19.74
CA LYS A 276 -1.77 -0.30 -20.87
C LYS A 276 -1.16 -1.23 -21.93
N GLN A 277 -0.49 -2.31 -21.51
CA GLN A 277 0.05 -3.30 -22.45
C GLN A 277 -1.07 -4.06 -23.17
N LEU A 278 -2.09 -4.52 -22.46
CA LEU A 278 -3.26 -5.18 -23.06
C LEU A 278 -3.97 -4.26 -24.06
N LYS A 279 -4.18 -2.99 -23.70
CA LYS A 279 -4.76 -1.98 -24.61
C LYS A 279 -3.91 -1.78 -25.86
N LYS A 280 -2.58 -1.75 -25.74
CA LYS A 280 -1.66 -1.67 -26.89
C LYS A 280 -1.69 -2.91 -27.78
N MET A 281 -1.86 -4.09 -27.19
CA MET A 281 -1.99 -5.36 -27.92
C MET A 281 -3.37 -5.53 -28.58
N GLY A 282 -4.33 -4.63 -28.33
CA GLY A 282 -5.70 -4.75 -28.84
C GLY A 282 -6.48 -5.90 -28.22
N ILE A 283 -6.04 -6.41 -27.06
CA ILE A 283 -6.67 -7.52 -26.35
C ILE A 283 -7.52 -6.91 -25.23
N THR A 284 -8.84 -7.08 -25.34
CA THR A 284 -9.74 -6.76 -24.23
C THR A 284 -9.56 -7.80 -23.13
N LYS A 285 -9.81 -7.45 -21.86
CA LYS A 285 -9.59 -8.33 -20.68
C LYS A 285 -10.30 -9.72 -20.77
N GLU A 286 -11.16 -9.93 -21.75
CA GLU A 286 -11.90 -11.16 -22.05
C GLU A 286 -11.25 -12.06 -23.13
N GLY A 287 -10.07 -11.70 -23.67
CA GLY A 287 -9.38 -12.53 -24.66
C GLY A 287 -9.90 -12.37 -26.10
N GLU A 288 -10.90 -11.51 -26.32
CA GLU A 288 -11.31 -11.14 -27.67
C GLU A 288 -10.38 -10.06 -28.22
N ALA A 289 -9.67 -10.44 -29.28
CA ALA A 289 -8.89 -9.54 -30.11
C ALA A 289 -9.83 -8.54 -30.79
N ILE A 290 -9.56 -7.25 -30.65
CA ILE A 290 -10.22 -6.22 -31.45
C ILE A 290 -9.74 -6.43 -32.89
N THR A 291 -10.58 -7.06 -33.71
CA THR A 291 -10.44 -7.15 -35.17
C THR A 291 -10.57 -5.76 -35.77
N ASN A 292 -9.56 -4.92 -35.64
CA ASN A 292 -9.40 -3.70 -36.44
C ASN A 292 -7.93 -3.26 -36.45
N VAL A 293 -7.08 -4.10 -37.05
CA VAL A 293 -5.84 -3.61 -37.65
C VAL A 293 -6.06 -3.64 -39.16
N PRO A 294 -5.98 -2.51 -39.89
CA PRO A 294 -6.03 -2.54 -41.34
C PRO A 294 -4.83 -3.36 -41.81
N ARG A 295 -5.09 -4.53 -42.40
CA ARG A 295 -4.08 -5.34 -43.09
C ARG A 295 -3.40 -4.44 -44.11
N LYS A 296 -2.22 -3.91 -43.77
CA LYS A 296 -1.28 -3.38 -44.75
C LYS A 296 -0.92 -4.59 -45.62
N ARG A 297 -1.56 -4.68 -46.80
CA ARG A 297 -1.21 -5.66 -47.83
C ARG A 297 0.27 -5.47 -48.14
N LEU A 298 1.10 -6.37 -47.64
CA LEU A 298 2.43 -6.61 -48.19
C LEU A 298 2.20 -7.06 -49.64
N ARG A 299 2.48 -6.16 -50.58
CA ARG A 299 2.63 -6.53 -51.99
C ARG A 299 3.91 -7.33 -52.09
N LEU A 300 3.76 -8.62 -52.41
CA LEU A 300 4.78 -9.43 -53.05
C LEU A 300 4.98 -8.88 -54.47
N VAL A 301 6.14 -8.27 -54.72
CA VAL A 301 6.88 -8.32 -55.98
C VAL A 301 8.36 -8.33 -55.60
#